data_AF-W9TMC3-F1
#
_entry.id   AF-W9TMC3-F1
#
_cell.length_a   1.000
_cell.length_b   1.000
_cell.length_c   1.000
_cell.angle_alpha   90.00
_cell.angle_beta   90.00
_cell.angle_gamma   90.00
#
_symmetry.space_group_name_H-M   'P 1'
#
loop_
_entity.id
_entity.type
_entity.pdbx_description
1 polymer ?
#
loop_
_entity_poly.entity_id
_entity_poly.type
_entity_poly.pdbx_seq_one_letter_code
_entity_poly.pdbx_strand_id
1 'polypeptide(L)'
;MTSTANRFFDSGFEMRAGEWLLIDNQQDISAVQRWIVSGVSDIQPTKFEWSSDLISWYPVKYSTVKVDEKKFAVELATEYAQYIRFTSAAHGTVVKIDEAL
;
A
#
# COMPACT_ATOMS: atom_id res chain seq x y z
N MET A 1 6.75 -15.17 -10.40
CA MET A 1 7.34 -15.05 -9.05
C MET A 1 6.46 -14.08 -8.29
N THR A 2 5.83 -14.52 -7.21
CA THR A 2 5.01 -13.66 -6.35
C THR A 2 5.94 -12.80 -5.49
N SER A 3 5.71 -11.49 -5.49
CA SER A 3 6.51 -10.51 -4.76
C SER A 3 6.47 -10.79 -3.25
N THR A 4 7.51 -10.41 -2.51
CA THR A 4 7.56 -10.53 -1.04
C THR A 4 6.46 -9.69 -0.37
N ALA A 5 6.00 -8.61 -1.02
CA ALA A 5 4.81 -7.87 -0.61
C ALA A 5 3.56 -8.79 -0.57
N ASN A 6 3.48 -9.78 -1.45
CA ASN A 6 2.33 -10.67 -1.63
C ASN A 6 2.06 -11.60 -0.43
N ARG A 7 2.97 -11.74 0.54
CA ARG A 7 2.79 -12.68 1.67
C ARG A 7 2.06 -12.11 2.89
N PHE A 8 1.92 -10.78 2.99
CA PHE A 8 1.26 -10.15 4.15
C PHE A 8 -0.25 -9.91 3.95
N PHE A 9 -0.70 -9.88 2.69
CA PHE A 9 -2.03 -9.40 2.30
C PHE A 9 -3.16 -10.44 2.41
N ASP A 10 -2.84 -11.73 2.48
CA ASP A 10 -3.84 -12.82 2.49
C ASP A 10 -4.50 -13.08 3.88
N SER A 11 -4.20 -12.24 4.88
CA SER A 11 -4.60 -12.48 6.28
C SER A 11 -5.73 -11.58 6.81
N GLY A 12 -6.27 -10.67 5.99
CA GLY A 12 -7.29 -9.72 6.45
C GLY A 12 -6.74 -8.70 7.45
N PHE A 13 -5.50 -8.25 7.25
CA PHE A 13 -4.85 -7.25 8.09
C PHE A 13 -5.70 -5.98 8.19
N GLU A 14 -5.93 -5.52 9.42
CA GLU A 14 -6.76 -4.35 9.72
C GLU A 14 -5.90 -3.25 10.35
N MET A 15 -5.86 -2.09 9.70
CA MET A 15 -5.14 -0.92 10.22
C MET A 15 -6.10 0.09 10.82
N ARG A 16 -5.77 0.64 11.99
CA ARG A 16 -6.45 1.81 12.55
C ARG A 16 -6.02 3.08 11.84
N ALA A 17 -6.76 4.14 12.09
CA ALA A 17 -6.43 5.46 11.58
C ALA A 17 -5.04 5.93 12.01
N GLY A 18 -4.23 6.38 11.05
CA GLY A 18 -2.87 6.86 11.29
C GLY A 18 -1.83 5.76 11.56
N GLU A 19 -2.23 4.48 11.61
CA GLU A 19 -1.26 3.39 11.62
C GLU A 19 -0.57 3.26 10.28
N TRP A 20 0.63 2.69 10.30
CA TRP A 20 1.42 2.46 9.10
C TRP A 20 1.86 1.01 8.98
N LEU A 21 1.96 0.56 7.73
CA LEU A 21 2.46 -0.74 7.33
C LEU A 21 3.76 -0.53 6.56
N LEU A 22 4.80 -1.27 6.92
CA LEU A 22 6.05 -1.34 6.19
C LEU A 22 6.12 -2.63 5.41
N ILE A 23 6.49 -2.52 4.14
CA ILE A 23 6.70 -3.64 3.24
C ILE A 23 8.19 -3.64 2.89
N ASP A 24 8.84 -4.74 3.21
CA ASP A 24 10.19 -5.04 2.74
C ASP A 24 10.12 -5.51 1.29
N ASN A 25 10.62 -4.67 0.41
CA ASN A 25 10.54 -4.82 -1.03
C ASN A 25 11.90 -5.13 -1.67
N GLN A 26 12.93 -5.46 -0.87
CA GLN A 26 14.30 -5.67 -1.34
C GLN A 26 14.45 -6.81 -2.37
N GLN A 27 13.52 -7.76 -2.38
CA GLN A 27 13.51 -8.89 -3.33
C GLN A 27 12.53 -8.72 -4.48
N ASP A 28 11.76 -7.63 -4.49
CA ASP A 28 10.84 -7.33 -5.58
C ASP A 28 11.48 -6.39 -6.58
N ILE A 29 11.58 -6.83 -7.82
CA ILE A 29 12.15 -6.08 -8.94
C ILE A 29 11.06 -5.44 -9.81
N SER A 30 9.80 -5.49 -9.37
CA SER A 30 8.67 -4.96 -10.14
C SER A 30 8.72 -3.44 -10.17
N ALA A 31 8.63 -2.87 -11.38
CA ALA A 31 8.51 -1.43 -11.55
C ALA A 31 7.18 -0.87 -11.00
N VAL A 32 6.18 -1.74 -10.85
CA VAL A 32 4.83 -1.40 -10.41
C VAL A 32 4.28 -2.47 -9.47
N GLN A 33 3.57 -2.06 -8.43
CA GLN A 33 2.75 -2.92 -7.57
C GLN A 33 1.28 -2.53 -7.61
N ARG A 34 0.40 -3.53 -7.48
CA ARG A 34 -1.06 -3.34 -7.47
C ARG A 34 -1.69 -3.90 -6.22
N TRP A 35 -2.40 -3.05 -5.51
CA TRP A 35 -2.99 -3.34 -4.22
C TRP A 35 -4.49 -3.01 -4.23
N ILE A 36 -5.28 -3.76 -3.48
CA ILE A 36 -6.69 -3.46 -3.25
C ILE A 36 -6.83 -2.94 -1.82
N VAL A 37 -7.08 -1.64 -1.68
CA VAL A 37 -7.35 -1.00 -0.39
C VAL A 37 -8.87 -1.03 -0.16
N SER A 38 -9.32 -1.77 0.85
CA SER A 38 -10.74 -1.89 1.20
C SER A 38 -11.05 -1.38 2.61
N GLY A 39 -12.33 -1.13 2.86
CA GLY A 39 -12.86 -0.59 4.13
C GLY A 39 -12.96 0.94 4.15
N VAL A 40 -12.27 1.65 3.25
CA VAL A 40 -12.26 3.12 3.15
C VAL A 40 -13.23 3.67 2.11
N SER A 41 -14.01 4.68 2.48
CA SER A 41 -14.87 5.44 1.55
C SER A 41 -14.11 6.52 0.78
N ASP A 42 -12.95 6.94 1.28
CA ASP A 42 -12.04 7.88 0.64
C ASP A 42 -10.59 7.48 0.91
N ILE A 43 -9.79 7.47 -0.15
CA ILE A 43 -8.37 7.10 -0.13
C ILE A 43 -7.43 8.30 -0.02
N GLN A 44 -7.92 9.52 -0.28
CA GLN A 44 -7.11 10.75 -0.26
C GLN A 44 -6.34 11.01 1.05
N PRO A 45 -6.81 10.63 2.25
CA PRO A 45 -6.04 10.87 3.46
C PRO A 45 -4.91 9.85 3.69
N THR A 46 -4.80 8.82 2.85
CA THR A 46 -3.73 7.81 2.94
C THR A 46 -2.45 8.30 2.30
N LYS A 47 -1.31 7.76 2.75
CA LYS A 47 0.01 8.10 2.21
C LYS A 47 0.75 6.85 1.77
N PHE A 48 1.41 6.94 0.64
CA PHE A 48 2.33 5.94 0.13
C PHE A 48 3.72 6.58 0.01
N GLU A 49 4.69 6.00 0.69
CA GLU A 49 6.06 6.50 0.72
C GLU A 49 7.04 5.34 0.46
N TRP A 50 8.20 5.65 -0.08
CA TRP A 50 9.26 4.67 -0.30
C TRP A 50 10.58 5.15 0.29
N SER A 51 11.44 4.19 0.58
CA SER A 51 12.79 4.42 1.08
C SER A 51 13.75 3.37 0.54
N SER A 52 15.03 3.73 0.43
CA SER A 52 16.14 2.80 0.18
C SER A 52 16.99 2.53 1.43
N ASP A 53 16.76 3.26 2.53
CA ASP A 53 17.64 3.28 3.71
C ASP A 53 16.88 3.26 5.05
N LEU A 54 15.54 3.25 5.03
CA LEU A 54 14.62 3.41 6.17
C LEU A 54 14.71 4.75 6.92
N ILE A 55 15.57 5.66 6.48
CA ILE A 55 15.79 6.98 7.11
C ILE A 55 15.07 8.05 6.30
N SER A 56 15.32 8.08 4.99
CA SER A 56 14.78 9.06 4.06
C SER A 56 13.54 8.50 3.38
N TRP A 57 12.42 9.22 3.47
CA TRP A 57 11.13 8.80 2.94
C TRP A 57 10.67 9.78 1.87
N TYR A 58 10.25 9.23 0.73
CA TYR A 58 9.81 10.00 -0.43
C TYR A 58 8.41 9.56 -0.85
N PRO A 59 7.55 10.48 -1.31
CA PRO A 59 6.22 10.11 -1.80
C PRO A 59 6.34 9.17 -3.01
N VAL A 60 5.55 8.10 -2.98
CA VAL A 60 5.38 7.20 -4.14
C VAL A 60 4.42 7.86 -5.12
N LYS A 61 4.71 7.75 -6.42
CA LYS A 61 3.71 8.08 -7.44
C LYS A 61 2.72 6.93 -7.51
N TYR A 62 1.44 7.24 -7.37
CA TYR A 62 0.38 6.23 -7.41
C TYR A 62 -0.84 6.73 -8.17
N SER A 63 -1.63 5.79 -8.65
CA SER A 63 -2.96 6.04 -9.20
C SER A 63 -3.98 5.17 -8.47
N THR A 64 -5.23 5.62 -8.45
CA THR A 64 -6.31 4.92 -7.74
C THR A 64 -7.53 4.81 -8.63
N VAL A 65 -8.14 3.63 -8.66
CA VAL A 65 -9.43 3.37 -9.30
C VAL A 65 -10.40 2.93 -8.24
N LYS A 66 -11.52 3.63 -8.10
CA LYS A 66 -12.60 3.20 -7.19
C LYS A 66 -13.26 1.95 -7.77
N VAL A 67 -13.23 0.86 -7.02
CA VAL A 67 -13.82 -0.44 -7.40
C VAL A 67 -15.24 -0.57 -6.85
N ASP A 68 -15.45 -0.09 -5.62
CA ASP A 68 -16.75 -0.12 -4.93
C ASP A 68 -16.83 1.04 -3.92
N GLU A 69 -17.95 1.24 -3.24
CA GLU A 69 -18.18 2.28 -2.25
C GLU A 69 -17.10 2.35 -1.16
N LYS A 70 -16.52 1.20 -0.80
CA LYS A 70 -15.47 1.07 0.21
C LYS A 70 -14.20 0.38 -0.29
N LYS A 71 -13.94 0.37 -1.60
CA LYS A 71 -12.80 -0.35 -2.19
C LYS A 71 -12.14 0.44 -3.30
N PHE A 72 -10.81 0.46 -3.30
CA PHE A 72 -9.98 1.12 -4.29
C PHE A 72 -8.86 0.17 -4.74
N ALA A 73 -8.67 0.06 -6.05
CA ALA A 73 -7.46 -0.51 -6.61
C ALA A 73 -6.42 0.61 -6.69
N VAL A 74 -5.21 0.33 -6.20
CA VAL A 74 -4.09 1.27 -6.14
C VAL A 74 -2.94 0.69 -6.94
N GLU A 75 -2.39 1.49 -7.85
CA GLU A 75 -1.19 1.14 -8.59
C GLU A 75 -0.05 2.06 -8.14
N LEU A 76 1.05 1.47 -7.67
CA LEU A 76 2.20 2.13 -7.08
C LEU A 76 3.40 1.98 -8.01
N ALA A 77 4.10 3.08 -8.33
CA ALA A 77 5.38 3.01 -9.03
C ALA A 77 6.51 2.68 -8.04
N THR A 78 7.13 1.50 -8.18
CA THR A 78 8.04 0.88 -7.19
C THR A 78 9.43 0.58 -7.74
N GLU A 79 9.78 1.10 -8.93
CA GLU A 79 11.00 0.77 -9.70
C GLU A 79 12.34 0.91 -8.93
N TYR A 80 12.37 1.64 -7.81
CA TYR A 80 13.54 1.80 -6.94
C TYR A 80 13.24 1.65 -5.44
N ALA A 81 12.04 1.21 -5.09
CA ALA A 81 11.61 1.15 -3.70
C ALA A 81 12.11 -0.14 -3.04
N GLN A 82 13.10 -0.05 -2.14
CA GLN A 82 13.51 -1.19 -1.30
C GLN A 82 12.55 -1.38 -0.12
N TYR A 83 11.94 -0.30 0.34
CA TYR A 83 10.93 -0.31 1.38
C TYR A 83 9.77 0.55 0.93
N ILE A 84 8.55 0.08 1.20
CA ILE A 84 7.32 0.85 0.96
C ILE A 84 6.59 0.99 2.28
N ARG A 85 6.18 2.22 2.62
CA ARG A 85 5.34 2.52 3.76
C ARG A 85 3.98 2.99 3.28
N PHE A 86 2.95 2.32 3.75
CA PHE A 86 1.57 2.77 3.65
C PHE A 86 1.11 3.31 4.99
N THR A 87 0.51 4.50 5.01
CA THR A 87 -0.11 5.06 6.21
C THR A 87 -1.61 5.21 5.98
N SER A 88 -2.40 4.62 6.87
CA SER A 88 -3.85 4.69 6.84
C SER A 88 -4.35 6.11 7.11
N ALA A 89 -5.48 6.46 6.50
CA ALA A 89 -6.17 7.72 6.69
C ALA A 89 -6.46 7.99 8.17
N ALA A 90 -6.41 9.25 8.59
CA ALA A 90 -6.57 9.66 10.00
C ALA A 90 -7.96 9.42 10.62
N HIS A 91 -8.91 8.79 9.90
CA HIS A 91 -10.28 8.60 10.38
C HIS A 91 -10.75 7.15 10.34
N GLY A 92 -10.85 6.54 11.53
CA GLY A 92 -11.76 5.46 11.90
C GLY A 92 -11.83 4.18 11.06
N THR A 93 -10.98 4.01 10.05
CA THR A 93 -11.21 2.97 9.05
C THR A 93 -10.17 1.87 9.11
N VAL A 94 -10.68 0.65 9.29
CA VAL A 94 -10.00 -0.59 8.99
C VAL A 94 -9.68 -0.63 7.49
N VAL A 95 -8.39 -0.51 7.17
CA VAL A 95 -7.90 -0.75 5.80
C VAL A 95 -7.48 -2.20 5.67
N LYS A 96 -8.03 -2.92 4.69
CA LYS A 96 -7.44 -4.20 4.22
C LYS A 96 -6.76 -3.98 2.89
N ILE A 97 -5.60 -4.61 2.71
CA ILE A 97 -4.84 -4.55 1.47
C ILE A 97 -4.81 -5.96 0.90
N ASP A 98 -5.36 -6.18 -0.30
CA ASP A 98 -5.32 -7.47 -1.01
C ASP A 98 -4.47 -7.37 -2.30
N GLU A 99 -3.99 -8.51 -2.82
CA GLU A 99 -3.35 -8.58 -4.15
C GLU A 99 -4.41 -8.40 -5.26
N ALA A 100 -4.12 -7.54 -6.24
CA ALA A 100 -4.90 -7.50 -7.47
C ALA A 100 -4.27 -8.47 -8.49
N LEU A 101 -5.03 -9.51 -8.88
CA LEU A 101 -4.68 -10.48 -9.93
C LEU A 101 -4.40 -9.82 -11.29
#